data_AF-A0A820NKI7-F1
#
_entry.id   AF-A0A820NKI7-F1
#
_cell.length_a   1.000
_cell.length_b   1.000
_cell.length_c   1.000
_cell.angle_alpha   90.00
_cell.angle_beta   90.00
_cell.angle_gamma   90.00
#
_symmetry.space_group_name_H-M   'P 1'
#
loop_
_entity.id
_entity.type
_entity.pdbx_description
1 polymer ?
#
loop_
_entity_poly.entity_id
_entity_poly.type
_entity_poly.pdbx_seq_one_letter_code
_entity_poly.pdbx_strand_id
1 'polypeptide(L)'
;FCWWGAEEIGLLGADYHVKQAKISNVTGERLTDYLINLNYDMLGSPNYIFGIYDGRTANNDTPVHALPGSNKITAVYREWFDQQKLPSTYTDFSGRSDYGPFLAEGIVAGGLFSGGDD
;
A
#
# COMPACT_ATOMS: atom_id res chain seq x y z
N PHE A 1 -8.37 4.30 10.11
CA PHE A 1 -7.77 5.22 9.12
C PHE A 1 -6.58 5.91 9.77
N CYS A 2 -5.56 6.17 8.98
CA CYS A 2 -4.31 6.78 9.44
C CYS A 2 -3.93 7.89 8.46
N TRP A 3 -3.34 8.96 8.97
CA TRP A 3 -2.68 10.00 8.18
C TRP A 3 -1.24 10.07 8.65
N TRP A 4 -0.31 9.85 7.73
CA TRP A 4 1.10 9.77 8.06
C TRP A 4 1.75 11.15 7.96
N GLY A 5 2.50 11.52 8.99
CA GLY A 5 3.38 12.67 8.95
C GLY A 5 4.77 12.25 8.47
N ALA A 6 5.53 13.21 7.94
CA ALA A 6 6.93 13.01 7.55
C ALA A 6 7.16 11.88 6.54
N GLU A 7 6.18 11.63 5.66
CA GLU A 7 6.28 10.72 4.51
C GLU A 7 7.39 11.21 3.55
N GLU A 8 7.30 12.49 3.16
CA GLU A 8 8.20 13.18 2.21
C GLU A 8 9.68 13.22 2.60
N ILE A 9 10.01 12.90 3.86
CA ILE A 9 11.39 12.87 4.37
C ILE A 9 11.84 11.46 4.74
N GLY A 10 11.14 10.43 4.24
CA GLY A 10 11.53 9.02 4.37
C GLY A 10 10.56 8.16 5.16
N LEU A 11 9.24 8.32 4.95
CA LEU A 11 8.18 7.44 5.49
C LEU A 11 8.16 7.38 7.03
N LEU A 12 8.67 8.41 7.71
CA LEU A 12 9.01 8.31 9.13
C LEU A 12 7.78 8.06 10.01
N GLY A 13 6.62 8.59 9.63
CA GLY A 13 5.37 8.37 10.36
C GLY A 13 4.90 6.91 10.31
N ALA A 14 4.81 6.34 9.12
CA ALA A 14 4.41 4.95 8.94
C ALA A 14 5.43 3.96 9.52
N ASP A 15 6.73 4.21 9.32
CA ASP A 15 7.81 3.41 9.89
C ASP A 15 7.77 3.42 11.42
N TYR A 16 7.61 4.59 12.04
CA TYR A 16 7.44 4.69 13.48
C TYR A 16 6.22 3.91 13.97
N HIS A 17 5.07 4.06 13.31
CA HIS A 17 3.84 3.37 13.68
C HIS A 17 3.99 1.85 13.64
N VAL A 18 4.55 1.30 12.55
CA VAL A 18 4.79 -0.15 12.42
C VAL A 18 5.74 -0.64 13.52
N LYS A 19 6.81 0.12 13.83
CA LYS A 19 7.73 -0.21 14.93
C LYS A 19 7.04 -0.25 16.29
N GLN A 20 6.11 0.68 16.57
CA GLN A 20 5.32 0.65 17.81
C GLN A 20 4.34 -0.53 17.82
N ALA A 21 3.67 -0.80 16.69
CA ALA A 21 2.71 -1.89 16.58
C ALA A 21 3.36 -3.27 16.83
N LYS A 22 4.62 -3.46 16.44
CA LYS A 22 5.38 -4.70 16.70
C LYS A 22 5.59 -5.00 18.18
N ILE A 23 5.67 -3.96 19.02
CA ILE A 23 5.93 -4.10 20.46
C ILE A 23 4.69 -3.87 21.32
N SER A 24 3.59 -3.43 20.72
CA SER A 24 2.34 -3.21 21.45
C SER A 24 1.77 -4.55 21.94
N ASN A 25 1.12 -4.50 23.11
CA ASN A 25 0.30 -5.58 23.65
C ASN A 25 -1.19 -5.20 23.70
N VAL A 26 -1.55 -4.02 23.17
CA VAL A 26 -2.91 -3.48 23.19
C VAL A 26 -3.65 -3.97 21.96
N THR A 27 -4.74 -4.72 22.15
CA THR A 27 -5.59 -5.20 21.06
C THR A 27 -6.06 -4.03 20.17
N GLY A 28 -5.86 -4.17 18.86
CA GLY A 28 -6.12 -3.13 17.86
C GLY A 28 -4.91 -2.27 17.52
N GLU A 29 -3.84 -2.34 18.31
CA GLU A 29 -2.58 -1.63 18.07
C GLU A 29 -1.42 -2.58 17.75
N ARG A 30 -1.62 -3.90 17.89
CA ARG A 30 -0.58 -4.88 17.59
C ARG A 30 -0.45 -5.03 16.09
N LEU A 31 0.77 -5.25 15.62
CA LEU A 31 1.01 -5.56 14.21
C LEU A 31 0.18 -6.77 13.75
N THR A 32 0.01 -7.78 14.61
CA THR A 32 -0.78 -8.98 14.31
C THR A 32 -2.28 -8.74 14.19
N ASP A 33 -2.78 -7.59 14.63
CA ASP A 33 -4.19 -7.20 14.47
C ASP A 33 -4.44 -6.55 13.08
N TYR A 34 -3.37 -6.25 12.33
CA TYR A 34 -3.46 -5.66 11.00
C TYR A 34 -3.52 -6.76 9.94
N LEU A 35 -4.56 -6.71 9.10
CA LEU A 35 -4.69 -7.64 7.97
C LEU A 35 -4.24 -7.00 6.66
N ILE A 36 -4.64 -5.75 6.43
CA ILE A 36 -4.47 -5.04 5.15
C ILE A 36 -4.09 -3.58 5.43
N ASN A 37 -3.13 -3.06 4.67
CA ASN A 37 -2.88 -1.63 4.48
C ASN A 37 -3.34 -1.23 3.07
N LEU A 38 -4.26 -0.27 2.97
CA LEU A 38 -4.65 0.34 1.70
C LEU A 38 -4.10 1.76 1.66
N ASN A 39 -3.17 2.01 0.74
CA ASN A 39 -2.47 3.27 0.63
C ASN A 39 -3.02 4.13 -0.51
N TYR A 40 -3.15 5.43 -0.26
CA TYR A 40 -3.72 6.39 -1.19
C TYR A 40 -2.88 7.65 -1.18
N ASP A 41 -1.98 7.71 -2.14
CA ASP A 41 -0.99 8.75 -2.26
C ASP A 41 -1.02 9.29 -3.69
N MET A 42 -1.10 10.61 -3.82
CA MET A 42 -1.30 11.32 -5.08
C MET A 42 -2.48 10.77 -5.93
N LEU A 43 -3.72 11.03 -5.51
CA LEU A 43 -4.94 10.63 -6.25
C LEU A 43 -5.54 11.71 -7.18
N GLY A 44 -4.93 12.90 -7.23
CA GLY A 44 -5.51 14.08 -7.86
C GLY A 44 -4.66 14.69 -8.97
N SER A 45 -3.83 13.90 -9.65
CA SER A 45 -2.88 14.44 -10.62
C SER A 45 -3.59 15.08 -11.83
N PRO A 46 -3.13 16.24 -12.32
CA PRO A 46 -3.81 16.96 -13.41
C PRO A 46 -3.73 16.24 -14.75
N ASN A 47 -2.68 15.43 -14.95
CA ASN A 47 -2.52 14.51 -16.07
C ASN A 47 -2.47 13.08 -15.52
N TYR A 48 -3.63 12.54 -15.16
CA TYR A 48 -3.70 11.34 -14.34
C TYR A 48 -3.64 10.04 -15.15
N ILE A 49 -3.22 9.00 -14.45
CA ILE A 49 -3.56 7.60 -14.75
C ILE A 49 -4.50 7.06 -13.68
N PHE A 50 -5.22 5.96 -13.97
CA PHE A 50 -5.85 5.14 -12.93
C PHE A 50 -4.91 4.00 -12.57
N GLY A 51 -3.92 4.28 -11.74
CA GLY A 51 -2.89 3.33 -11.32
C GLY A 51 -3.37 2.45 -10.17
N ILE A 52 -3.13 1.14 -10.29
CA ILE A 52 -3.40 0.12 -9.27
C ILE A 52 -2.07 -0.49 -8.86
N TYR A 53 -1.75 -0.53 -7.57
CA TYR A 53 -0.55 -1.23 -7.12
C TYR A 53 -0.60 -2.71 -7.50
N ASP A 54 0.47 -3.19 -8.13
CA ASP A 54 0.59 -4.56 -8.59
C ASP A 54 1.28 -5.44 -7.55
N GLY A 55 0.51 -6.30 -6.87
CA GLY A 55 1.01 -7.26 -5.87
C GLY A 55 2.15 -8.17 -6.36
N ARG A 56 2.34 -8.34 -7.67
CA ARG A 56 3.41 -9.14 -8.26
C ARG A 56 4.77 -8.42 -8.29
N THR A 57 4.76 -7.11 -8.08
CA THR A 57 5.93 -6.22 -8.16
C THR A 57 6.50 -5.87 -6.78
N ALA A 58 5.93 -6.45 -5.71
CA ALA A 58 6.46 -6.31 -4.37
C ALA A 58 7.93 -6.78 -4.32
N ASN A 59 8.75 -6.06 -3.54
CA ASN A 59 10.19 -6.34 -3.44
C ASN A 59 10.46 -7.77 -2.96
N ASN A 60 11.61 -8.33 -3.35
CA ASN A 60 12.00 -9.72 -3.04
C ASN A 60 12.15 -10.01 -1.53
N ASP A 61 12.33 -8.99 -0.71
CA ASP A 61 12.39 -9.07 0.76
C ASP A 61 11.01 -9.06 1.43
N THR A 62 9.94 -8.83 0.66
CA THR A 62 8.55 -8.91 1.13
C THR A 62 8.26 -10.32 1.64
N PRO A 63 7.74 -10.48 2.87
CA PRO A 63 7.34 -11.79 3.37
C PRO A 63 6.32 -12.46 2.45
N VAL A 64 6.65 -13.67 1.99
CA VAL A 64 5.93 -14.39 0.91
C VAL A 64 4.43 -14.58 1.18
N HIS A 65 4.03 -14.60 2.46
CA HIS A 65 2.64 -14.75 2.87
C HIS A 65 1.77 -13.51 2.60
N ALA A 66 2.36 -12.32 2.42
CA ALA A 66 1.64 -11.10 2.07
C ALA A 66 1.27 -11.03 0.58
N LEU A 67 2.00 -11.74 -0.28
CA LEU A 67 1.87 -11.63 -1.74
C LEU A 67 0.50 -12.09 -2.27
N PRO A 68 -0.08 -13.24 -1.85
CA PRO A 68 -1.40 -13.65 -2.33
C PRO A 68 -2.51 -12.66 -1.96
N GLY A 69 -2.43 -12.05 -0.77
CA GLY A 69 -3.36 -11.03 -0.33
C GLY A 69 -3.24 -9.75 -1.16
N SER A 70 -2.01 -9.32 -1.44
CA SER A 70 -1.74 -8.09 -2.20
C SER A 70 -2.22 -8.25 -3.64
N ASN A 71 -1.96 -9.42 -4.25
CA ASN A 71 -2.50 -9.79 -5.56
C ASN A 71 -4.03 -9.81 -5.60
N LYS A 72 -4.68 -10.24 -4.51
CA LYS A 72 -6.14 -10.22 -4.41
C LYS A 72 -6.68 -8.79 -4.37
N ILE A 73 -5.99 -7.86 -3.70
CA ILE A 73 -6.37 -6.45 -3.70
C ILE A 73 -6.20 -5.83 -5.09
N THR A 74 -5.08 -6.11 -5.78
CA THR A 74 -4.89 -5.72 -7.18
C THR A 74 -6.06 -6.18 -8.06
N ALA A 75 -6.48 -7.44 -7.91
CA ALA A 75 -7.62 -7.98 -8.65
C ALA A 75 -8.95 -7.29 -8.32
N VAL A 76 -9.22 -6.99 -7.05
CA VAL A 76 -10.44 -6.27 -6.61
C VAL A 76 -10.53 -4.89 -7.24
N TYR A 77 -9.45 -4.10 -7.21
CA TYR A 77 -9.45 -2.79 -7.88
C TYR A 77 -9.60 -2.93 -9.39
N ARG A 78 -8.91 -3.88 -9.99
CA ARG A 78 -8.99 -4.10 -11.45
C ARG A 78 -10.41 -4.42 -11.88
N GLU A 79 -11.05 -5.36 -11.19
CA GLU A 79 -12.44 -5.73 -11.43
C GLU A 79 -13.38 -4.52 -11.28
N TRP A 80 -13.17 -3.70 -10.24
CA TRP A 80 -13.97 -2.50 -10.05
C TRP A 80 -13.83 -1.50 -11.20
N PHE A 81 -12.61 -1.19 -11.66
CA PHE A 81 -12.39 -0.30 -12.80
C PHE A 81 -12.98 -0.86 -14.10
N ASP A 82 -12.84 -2.16 -14.34
CA ASP A 82 -13.42 -2.84 -15.50
C ASP A 82 -14.96 -2.75 -15.46
N GLN A 83 -15.60 -2.94 -14.30
CA GLN A 83 -17.04 -2.75 -14.11
C GLN A 83 -17.50 -1.32 -14.37
N GLN A 84 -16.69 -0.32 -14.01
CA GLN A 84 -16.98 1.09 -14.30
C GLN A 84 -16.68 1.50 -15.75
N LYS A 85 -16.12 0.59 -16.58
CA LYS A 85 -15.63 0.89 -17.93
C LYS A 85 -14.58 2.01 -17.96
N LEU A 86 -13.78 2.11 -16.91
CA LEU A 86 -12.68 3.05 -16.80
C LEU A 86 -11.37 2.36 -17.19
N PRO A 87 -10.47 3.04 -17.92
CA PRO A 87 -9.14 2.49 -18.13
C PRO A 87 -8.43 2.37 -16.77
N SER A 88 -7.56 1.37 -16.61
CA SER A 88 -6.65 1.26 -15.48
C SER A 88 -5.35 0.61 -15.90
N THR A 89 -4.27 0.93 -15.20
CA THR A 89 -2.94 0.36 -15.40
C THR A 89 -2.34 -0.08 -14.07
N TYR A 90 -1.30 -0.91 -14.14
CA TYR A 90 -0.52 -1.30 -12.98
C TYR A 90 0.56 -0.26 -12.67
N THR A 91 0.85 -0.10 -11.39
CA THR A 91 2.02 0.63 -10.87
C THR A 91 2.75 -0.24 -9.87
N ASP A 92 4.07 -0.09 -9.82
CA ASP A 92 4.91 -0.97 -9.02
C ASP A 92 4.88 -0.59 -7.53
N PHE A 93 5.09 -1.59 -6.67
CA PHE A 93 5.45 -1.39 -5.27
C PHE A 93 6.91 -0.95 -5.13
N SER A 94 7.20 0.30 -5.52
CA SER A 94 8.56 0.87 -5.46
C SER A 94 9.17 0.99 -4.05
N GLY A 95 8.35 0.87 -3.00
CA GLY A 95 8.75 1.06 -1.61
C GLY A 95 8.84 2.52 -1.16
N ARG A 96 8.46 3.47 -2.02
CA ARG A 96 8.56 4.93 -1.77
C ARG A 96 7.27 5.58 -1.25
N SER A 97 6.39 4.83 -0.59
CA SER A 97 5.18 5.38 0.03
C SER A 97 4.80 4.54 1.26
N ASP A 98 3.86 5.01 2.06
CA ASP A 98 3.61 4.52 3.43
C ASP A 98 3.12 3.05 3.53
N TYR A 99 2.78 2.38 2.42
CA TYR A 99 2.57 0.93 2.43
C TYR A 99 3.87 0.16 2.74
N GLY A 100 5.05 0.75 2.44
CA GLY A 100 6.36 0.09 2.47
C GLY A 100 6.66 -0.56 3.83
N PRO A 101 6.61 0.19 4.95
CA PRO A 101 6.83 -0.37 6.28
C PRO A 101 5.87 -1.50 6.65
N PHE A 102 4.61 -1.45 6.20
CA PHE A 102 3.63 -2.51 6.46
C PHE A 102 3.94 -3.79 5.66
N LEU A 103 4.21 -3.61 4.36
CA LEU A 103 4.51 -4.70 3.45
C LEU A 103 5.80 -5.42 3.85
N ALA A 104 6.81 -4.68 4.32
CA ALA A 104 8.07 -5.22 4.83
C ALA A 104 7.88 -6.16 6.05
N GLU A 105 6.82 -5.96 6.83
CA GLU A 105 6.48 -6.80 7.98
C GLU A 105 5.44 -7.89 7.65
N GLY A 106 5.10 -8.05 6.37
CA GLY A 106 4.19 -9.10 5.90
C GLY A 106 2.71 -8.74 6.01
N ILE A 107 2.38 -7.48 6.30
CA ILE A 107 1.01 -7.00 6.19
C ILE A 107 0.68 -6.85 4.71
N VAL A 108 -0.46 -7.40 4.30
CA VAL A 108 -0.95 -7.30 2.92
C VAL A 108 -1.12 -5.82 2.55
N ALA A 109 -0.63 -5.42 1.38
CA ALA A 109 -0.73 -4.04 0.91
C ALA A 109 -1.43 -3.92 -0.44
N GLY A 110 -1.99 -2.75 -0.70
CA GLY A 110 -2.57 -2.38 -1.99
C GLY A 110 -2.96 -0.91 -1.99
N GLY A 111 -3.56 -0.44 -3.08
CA GLY A 111 -3.97 0.95 -3.17
C GLY A 111 -4.02 1.48 -4.59
N LEU A 112 -4.20 2.79 -4.70
CA LEU A 112 -4.33 3.51 -5.95
C LEU A 112 -3.34 4.67 -6.03
N PHE A 113 -3.00 5.05 -7.26
CA PHE A 113 -2.07 6.12 -7.59
C PHE A 113 -2.52 6.80 -8.88
N SER A 114 -2.34 8.12 -8.99
CA SER A 114 -2.74 8.87 -10.19
C SER A 114 -1.60 9.45 -11.01
N GLY A 115 -0.34 9.18 -10.66
CA GLY A 115 0.82 9.89 -11.19
C GLY A 115 1.29 10.95 -10.21
N GLY A 116 2.54 11.41 -10.35
CA GLY A 116 3.08 12.36 -9.37
C GLY A 116 4.58 12.52 -9.34
N ASP A 117 5.29 11.47 -9.75
CA ASP A 117 6.73 11.43 -9.90
C ASP A 117 7.06 11.09 -11.36
N ASP A 118 7.28 12.13 -12.17
CA ASP A 118 8.19 12.20 -13.33
C ASP A 118 8.27 13.66 -13.85
#